data_AF-L5JVQ7-F1
#
_entry.id   AF-L5JVQ7-F1
#
_cell.length_a   1.000
_cell.length_b   1.000
_cell.length_c   1.000
_cell.angle_alpha   90.00
_cell.angle_beta   90.00
_cell.angle_gamma   90.00
#
_symmetry.space_group_name_H-M   'P 1'
#
loop_
_entity.id
_entity.type
_entity.pdbx_description
1 polymer ?
#
loop_
_entity_poly.entity_id
_entity_poly.type
_entity_poly.pdbx_seq_one_letter_code
_entity_poly.pdbx_strand_id
1 'polypeptide(L)'
;MIPGKYRSVSGRATNNIAEIENVNHLCDLRVLNLARNLLSHVDNLNGLDSLTELNLRHNQITFVRDVDNLPCLQRLFLSFNNISNFESVCCLADSTSLSDITFDGNPIAQESWYKHTILQNMMQLRQLDMKRVTEEERRMASVVAKKEEEKKRESHKQSLLKEKKRLTINNVARKWDLQQHRITNIAINQDRKDSDSPSQDPCQIDGSTTSAFPEETGSLDSVLTNTLQDLSETDSYLVEVDGDTLSLYGSGALESLDRNWSHLKFKETNLVMLQQFNALAQLRRIDQLTIDPQGNPVVNFTLWKYYVLFRLSHFSMQKINGTEVTQNDMIMAERLFGILAHISSSELPQYRMISILGDARKKQFRYLQETKGKKPGIVNEENNDSKRLVGENTNRAMLNYTTRDFYNEKLEEVKEKKKFCKMYIEDLVKEATEINMKNEALQKLWPQMFIELVRDAVIEIRNKNSYMKLCLQQITDQK
;
A
#
# COMPACT_ATOMS: atom_id res chain seq x y z
N MET A 1 29.76 -53.55 -28.72
CA MET A 1 28.47 -54.15 -28.31
C MET A 1 28.70 -54.96 -27.03
N ILE A 2 28.56 -54.34 -25.84
CA ILE A 2 28.16 -54.94 -24.55
C ILE A 2 27.53 -53.79 -23.73
N PRO A 3 26.32 -53.96 -23.15
CA PRO A 3 25.53 -52.90 -22.48
C PRO A 3 25.80 -52.84 -20.97
N GLY A 4 25.47 -51.71 -20.32
CA GLY A 4 25.43 -51.58 -18.85
C GLY A 4 25.97 -50.23 -18.37
N LYS A 5 25.08 -49.28 -18.06
CA LYS A 5 24.63 -48.96 -16.69
C LYS A 5 25.81 -48.63 -15.74
N TYR A 6 25.84 -47.38 -15.27
CA TYR A 6 26.72 -46.83 -14.22
C TYR A 6 28.18 -46.55 -14.61
N ARG A 7 28.42 -45.47 -15.35
CA ARG A 7 29.67 -44.69 -15.18
C ARG A 7 29.42 -43.56 -14.18
N SER A 8 29.46 -43.90 -12.89
CA SER A 8 29.87 -42.93 -11.87
C SER A 8 31.37 -42.76 -12.06
N VAL A 9 31.79 -41.63 -12.66
CA VAL A 9 33.21 -41.22 -12.64
C VAL A 9 33.52 -40.75 -11.22
N SER A 10 33.63 -41.70 -10.28
CA SER A 10 34.14 -41.46 -8.94
C SER A 10 35.64 -41.73 -8.97
N GLY A 11 36.39 -40.70 -9.32
CA GLY A 11 37.84 -40.66 -9.24
C GLY A 11 38.23 -39.28 -8.72
N ARG A 12 39.10 -39.24 -7.71
CA ARG A 12 39.71 -38.01 -7.16
C ARG A 12 40.63 -37.33 -8.19
N ALA A 13 40.06 -36.91 -9.31
CA ALA A 13 40.73 -36.12 -10.34
C ALA A 13 39.83 -34.92 -10.63
N THR A 14 40.32 -33.72 -10.34
CA THR A 14 39.78 -32.51 -10.95
C THR A 14 39.99 -32.65 -12.45
N ASN A 15 38.93 -32.88 -13.22
CA ASN A 15 39.07 -33.09 -14.67
C ASN A 15 39.30 -31.77 -15.42
N ASN A 16 39.42 -30.64 -14.71
CA ASN A 16 39.66 -29.30 -15.24
C ASN A 16 38.75 -28.94 -16.43
N ILE A 17 37.54 -29.53 -16.47
CA ILE A 17 36.59 -29.34 -17.56
C ILE A 17 36.09 -27.89 -17.47
N ALA A 18 36.31 -27.12 -18.53
CA ALA A 18 35.92 -25.72 -18.61
C ALA A 18 34.58 -25.51 -19.34
N GLU A 19 34.20 -26.44 -20.23
CA GLU A 19 33.00 -26.37 -21.06
C GLU A 19 32.35 -27.76 -21.18
N ILE A 20 31.02 -27.80 -21.33
CA ILE A 20 30.26 -29.04 -21.57
C ILE A 20 30.15 -29.23 -23.08
N GLU A 21 30.87 -30.21 -23.61
CA GLU A 21 30.84 -30.53 -25.04
C GLU A 21 30.72 -32.04 -25.28
N ASN A 22 30.31 -32.43 -26.48
CA ASN A 22 30.21 -33.83 -26.91
C ASN A 22 29.31 -34.72 -26.05
N VAL A 23 28.32 -34.17 -25.33
CA VAL A 23 27.36 -34.97 -24.53
C VAL A 23 26.04 -35.26 -25.27
N ASN A 24 25.76 -34.56 -26.36
CA ASN A 24 24.46 -34.55 -27.03
C ASN A 24 24.00 -35.92 -27.58
N HIS A 25 24.93 -36.86 -27.77
CA HIS A 25 24.63 -38.20 -28.28
C HIS A 25 24.25 -39.19 -27.16
N LEU A 26 24.32 -38.80 -25.90
CA LEU A 26 24.11 -39.66 -24.73
C LEU A 26 22.63 -39.68 -24.29
N CYS A 27 21.72 -40.00 -25.20
CA CYS A 27 20.26 -39.96 -24.96
C CYS A 27 19.77 -40.88 -23.83
N ASP A 28 20.49 -41.95 -23.51
CA ASP A 28 20.18 -42.90 -22.43
C ASP A 28 20.78 -42.52 -21.06
N LEU A 29 21.58 -41.45 -20.99
CA LEU A 29 22.28 -41.05 -19.77
C LEU A 29 21.28 -40.57 -18.72
N ARG A 30 21.33 -41.15 -17.52
CA ARG A 30 20.41 -40.79 -16.42
C ARG A 30 21.01 -39.90 -15.35
N VAL A 31 22.32 -40.00 -15.13
CA VAL A 31 23.03 -39.27 -14.09
C VAL A 31 24.33 -38.75 -14.68
N LEU A 32 24.53 -37.44 -14.61
CA LEU A 32 25.74 -36.76 -15.06
C LEU A 32 26.37 -36.04 -13.87
N ASN A 33 27.60 -36.45 -13.52
CA ASN A 33 28.34 -35.83 -12.43
C ASN A 33 29.53 -35.06 -12.99
N LEU A 34 29.44 -33.74 -12.90
CA LEU A 34 30.44 -32.75 -13.30
C LEU A 34 30.89 -31.89 -12.10
N ALA A 35 30.72 -32.39 -10.88
CA ALA A 35 31.19 -31.69 -9.69
C ALA A 35 32.71 -31.54 -9.68
N ARG A 36 33.22 -30.45 -9.06
CA ARG A 36 34.66 -30.16 -8.90
C ARG A 36 35.39 -30.01 -10.23
N ASN A 37 34.82 -29.23 -11.15
CA ASN A 37 35.45 -28.81 -12.40
C ASN A 37 35.59 -27.28 -12.46
N LEU A 38 35.87 -26.72 -13.64
CA LEU A 38 36.11 -25.29 -13.87
C LEU A 38 35.03 -24.68 -14.77
N LEU A 39 33.83 -25.26 -14.79
CA LEU A 39 32.73 -24.78 -15.62
C LEU A 39 32.34 -23.36 -15.22
N SER A 40 32.32 -22.44 -16.18
CA SER A 40 31.93 -21.03 -15.97
C SER A 40 30.46 -20.76 -16.30
N HIS A 41 29.85 -21.64 -17.08
CA HIS A 41 28.47 -21.59 -17.51
C HIS A 41 27.94 -22.99 -17.80
N VAL A 42 26.62 -23.12 -17.92
CA VAL A 42 25.94 -24.36 -18.32
C VAL A 42 25.15 -24.08 -19.60
N ASP A 43 25.52 -24.77 -20.67
CA ASP A 43 24.84 -24.80 -21.96
C ASP A 43 25.11 -26.16 -22.64
N ASN A 44 24.64 -26.34 -23.88
CA ASN A 44 24.94 -27.52 -24.70
C ASN A 44 24.49 -28.86 -24.08
N LEU A 45 23.34 -28.85 -23.38
CA LEU A 45 22.75 -30.05 -22.77
C LEU A 45 21.71 -30.75 -23.67
N ASN A 46 21.52 -30.24 -24.89
CA ASN A 46 20.53 -30.76 -25.83
C ASN A 46 20.82 -32.23 -26.21
N GLY A 47 19.77 -33.06 -26.29
CA GLY A 47 19.88 -34.50 -26.63
C GLY A 47 20.06 -35.44 -25.43
N LEU A 48 20.14 -34.91 -24.21
CA LEU A 48 20.19 -35.69 -22.96
C LEU A 48 18.78 -36.04 -22.44
N ASP A 49 17.98 -36.68 -23.28
CA ASP A 49 16.54 -36.86 -23.05
C ASP A 49 16.19 -37.67 -21.79
N SER A 50 17.04 -38.63 -21.42
CA SER A 50 16.84 -39.49 -20.24
C SER A 50 17.49 -38.97 -18.95
N LEU A 51 18.09 -37.77 -18.96
CA LEU A 51 18.85 -37.27 -17.83
C LEU A 51 17.92 -36.92 -16.67
N THR A 52 18.16 -37.50 -15.50
CA THR A 52 17.36 -37.32 -14.28
C THR A 52 18.08 -36.55 -13.19
N GLU A 53 19.41 -36.60 -13.17
CA GLU A 53 20.24 -35.96 -12.15
C GLU A 53 21.49 -35.33 -12.79
N LEU A 54 21.69 -34.04 -12.54
CA LEU A 54 22.86 -33.28 -12.95
C LEU A 54 23.55 -32.68 -11.73
N ASN A 55 24.79 -33.11 -11.47
CA ASN A 55 25.58 -32.62 -10.36
C ASN A 55 26.69 -31.69 -10.85
N LEU A 56 26.60 -30.41 -10.50
CA LEU A 56 27.51 -29.32 -10.91
C LEU A 56 28.13 -28.61 -9.70
N ARG A 57 28.17 -29.27 -8.54
CA ARG A 57 28.72 -28.66 -7.31
C ARG A 57 30.20 -28.30 -7.44
N HIS A 58 30.64 -27.22 -6.79
CA HIS A 58 32.04 -26.77 -6.83
C HIS A 58 32.54 -26.55 -8.26
N ASN A 59 31.87 -25.66 -8.99
CA ASN A 59 32.32 -25.11 -10.27
C ASN A 59 32.39 -23.57 -10.13
N GLN A 60 32.51 -22.85 -11.24
CA GLN A 60 32.53 -21.38 -11.31
C GLN A 60 31.34 -20.84 -12.10
N ILE A 61 30.20 -21.54 -12.05
CA ILE A 61 29.04 -21.26 -12.90
C ILE A 61 28.45 -19.90 -12.54
N THR A 62 28.30 -19.05 -13.54
CA THR A 62 27.71 -17.71 -13.41
C THR A 62 26.30 -17.62 -13.99
N PHE A 63 25.97 -18.47 -14.97
CA PHE A 63 24.64 -18.58 -15.56
C PHE A 63 24.35 -20.00 -16.07
N VAL A 64 23.07 -20.31 -16.21
CA VAL A 64 22.54 -21.61 -16.67
C VAL A 64 21.60 -21.38 -17.85
N ARG A 65 21.74 -22.20 -18.90
CA ARG A 65 20.89 -22.24 -20.10
C ARG A 65 20.64 -23.69 -20.52
N ASP A 66 19.67 -23.88 -21.40
CA ASP A 66 19.30 -25.16 -22.02
C ASP A 66 18.84 -26.27 -21.06
N VAL A 67 18.74 -26.00 -19.76
CA VAL A 67 18.26 -26.97 -18.76
C VAL A 67 16.75 -27.16 -18.85
N ASP A 68 16.03 -26.15 -19.31
CA ASP A 68 14.61 -26.19 -19.67
C ASP A 68 14.31 -27.18 -20.80
N ASN A 69 15.29 -27.47 -21.68
CA ASN A 69 15.15 -28.44 -22.76
C ASN A 69 15.25 -29.91 -22.30
N LEU A 70 15.58 -30.17 -21.03
CA LEU A 70 15.75 -31.53 -20.51
C LEU A 70 14.42 -32.07 -19.95
N PRO A 71 13.74 -32.99 -20.65
CA PRO A 71 12.36 -33.37 -20.32
C PRO A 71 12.25 -34.25 -19.07
N CYS A 72 13.34 -34.89 -18.65
CA CYS A 72 13.35 -35.85 -17.53
C CYS A 72 14.16 -35.37 -16.32
N LEU A 73 14.75 -34.16 -16.36
CA LEU A 73 15.64 -33.71 -15.30
C LEU A 73 14.85 -33.42 -14.02
N GLN A 74 15.17 -34.13 -12.94
CA GLN A 74 14.47 -33.99 -11.65
C GLN A 74 15.34 -33.31 -10.60
N ARG A 75 16.66 -33.55 -10.63
CA ARG A 75 17.59 -33.09 -9.59
C ARG A 75 18.76 -32.32 -10.21
N LEU A 76 18.94 -31.08 -9.77
CA LEU A 76 20.02 -30.20 -10.22
C LEU A 76 20.79 -29.66 -9.02
N PHE A 77 22.08 -29.96 -8.95
CA PHE A 77 22.93 -29.49 -7.85
C PHE A 77 23.90 -28.40 -8.30
N LEU A 78 23.66 -27.16 -7.89
CA LEU A 78 24.48 -25.99 -8.23
C LEU A 78 25.22 -25.41 -7.01
N SER A 79 25.34 -26.17 -5.91
CA SER A 79 26.00 -25.69 -4.69
C SER A 79 27.45 -25.27 -4.93
N PHE A 80 27.92 -24.22 -4.26
CA PHE A 80 29.28 -23.67 -4.37
C PHE A 80 29.65 -23.32 -5.82
N ASN A 81 28.91 -22.36 -6.39
CA ASN A 81 29.16 -21.74 -7.70
C ASN A 81 29.12 -20.19 -7.55
N ASN A 82 29.16 -19.46 -8.67
CA ASN A 82 29.23 -18.00 -8.72
C ASN A 82 27.93 -17.35 -9.26
N ILE A 83 26.78 -17.94 -8.97
CA ILE A 83 25.48 -17.40 -9.41
C ILE A 83 25.07 -16.23 -8.51
N SER A 84 24.96 -15.03 -9.08
CA SER A 84 24.75 -13.80 -8.31
C SER A 84 23.35 -13.21 -8.39
N ASN A 85 22.56 -13.58 -9.40
CA ASN A 85 21.22 -13.01 -9.61
C ASN A 85 20.25 -14.07 -10.16
N PHE A 86 18.96 -13.78 -10.07
CA PHE A 86 17.91 -14.68 -10.55
C PHE A 86 17.89 -14.79 -12.09
N GLU A 87 18.26 -13.73 -12.80
CA GLU A 87 18.27 -13.70 -14.27
C GLU A 87 19.24 -14.74 -14.86
N SER A 88 20.36 -14.99 -14.18
CA SER A 88 21.31 -16.06 -14.51
C SER A 88 20.72 -17.47 -14.53
N VAL A 89 19.56 -17.69 -13.90
CA VAL A 89 18.93 -19.02 -13.71
C VAL A 89 17.44 -19.02 -14.07
N CYS A 90 16.98 -17.99 -14.78
CA CYS A 90 15.56 -17.81 -15.08
C CYS A 90 14.99 -18.94 -15.95
N CYS A 91 15.80 -19.54 -16.83
CA CYS A 91 15.42 -20.69 -17.67
C CYS A 91 14.92 -21.88 -16.84
N LEU A 92 15.39 -22.05 -15.60
CA LEU A 92 14.97 -23.15 -14.73
C LEU A 92 13.49 -23.04 -14.34
N ALA A 93 12.89 -21.84 -14.43
CA ALA A 93 11.46 -21.65 -14.19
C ALA A 93 10.60 -22.38 -15.23
N ASP A 94 11.07 -22.48 -16.47
CA ASP A 94 10.34 -23.12 -17.58
C ASP A 94 10.48 -24.65 -17.60
N SER A 95 11.38 -25.20 -16.77
CA SER A 95 11.57 -26.65 -16.66
C SER A 95 10.38 -27.32 -15.99
N THR A 96 9.70 -28.23 -16.70
CA THR A 96 8.49 -28.91 -16.21
C THR A 96 8.76 -30.09 -15.29
N SER A 97 9.94 -30.72 -15.40
CA SER A 97 10.29 -31.95 -14.67
C SER A 97 11.08 -31.72 -13.39
N LEU A 98 11.70 -30.55 -13.24
CA LEU A 98 12.65 -30.25 -12.18
C LEU A 98 11.95 -30.16 -10.82
N SER A 99 12.41 -30.95 -9.85
CA SER A 99 11.81 -30.98 -8.51
C SER A 99 12.74 -30.58 -7.39
N ASP A 100 14.05 -30.78 -7.54
CA ASP A 100 15.02 -30.56 -6.48
C ASP A 100 16.19 -29.74 -7.00
N ILE A 101 16.43 -28.59 -6.36
CA ILE A 101 17.56 -27.70 -6.69
C ILE A 101 18.35 -27.34 -5.43
N THR A 102 19.68 -27.20 -5.57
CA THR A 102 20.53 -26.60 -4.55
C THR A 102 21.32 -25.42 -5.10
N PHE A 103 21.25 -24.26 -4.45
CA PHE A 103 22.06 -23.08 -4.72
C PHE A 103 22.94 -22.67 -3.52
N ASP A 104 22.95 -23.44 -2.43
CA ASP A 104 23.78 -23.16 -1.25
C ASP A 104 25.25 -22.89 -1.61
N GLY A 105 25.84 -21.85 -1.03
CA GLY A 105 27.20 -21.43 -1.36
C GLY A 105 27.35 -20.60 -2.65
N ASN A 106 26.26 -20.17 -3.27
CA ASN A 106 26.27 -19.12 -4.30
C ASN A 106 25.99 -17.73 -3.70
N PRO A 107 26.47 -16.63 -4.31
CA PRO A 107 26.15 -15.27 -3.86
C PRO A 107 24.63 -15.00 -3.78
N ILE A 108 23.84 -15.51 -4.73
CA ILE A 108 22.37 -15.39 -4.70
C ILE A 108 21.77 -15.94 -3.40
N ALA A 109 22.32 -17.01 -2.83
CA ALA A 109 21.77 -17.65 -1.63
C ALA A 109 21.97 -16.82 -0.35
N GLN A 110 22.81 -15.76 -0.39
CA GLN A 110 23.02 -14.83 0.72
C GLN A 110 21.94 -13.73 0.79
N GLU A 111 21.20 -13.55 -0.30
CA GLU A 111 20.20 -12.50 -0.42
C GLU A 111 18.92 -12.83 0.37
N SER A 112 18.33 -11.83 1.03
CA SER A 112 17.10 -12.02 1.81
C SER A 112 15.89 -12.38 0.94
N TRP A 113 15.88 -11.95 -0.32
CA TRP A 113 14.81 -12.17 -1.29
C TRP A 113 14.93 -13.49 -2.06
N TYR A 114 16.05 -14.20 -1.93
CA TYR A 114 16.39 -15.37 -2.75
C TYR A 114 15.31 -16.46 -2.70
N LYS A 115 14.98 -16.95 -1.50
CA LYS A 115 13.98 -18.01 -1.34
C LYS A 115 12.62 -17.61 -1.89
N HIS A 116 12.20 -16.38 -1.63
CA HIS A 116 10.91 -15.89 -2.09
C HIS A 116 10.84 -15.84 -3.62
N THR A 117 11.90 -15.33 -4.26
CA THR A 117 11.97 -15.19 -5.72
C THR A 117 12.04 -16.55 -6.40
N ILE A 118 12.84 -17.49 -5.88
CA ILE A 118 12.92 -18.85 -6.43
C ILE A 118 11.57 -19.56 -6.31
N LEU A 119 10.94 -19.54 -5.12
CA LEU A 119 9.66 -20.23 -4.91
C LEU A 119 8.50 -19.62 -5.70
N GLN A 120 8.55 -18.32 -6.00
CA GLN A 120 7.53 -17.65 -6.81
C GLN A 120 7.65 -18.01 -8.29
N ASN A 121 8.87 -18.05 -8.83
CA ASN A 121 9.08 -18.29 -10.26
C ASN A 121 9.18 -19.79 -10.60
N MET A 122 9.64 -20.62 -9.66
CA MET A 122 9.82 -22.07 -9.85
C MET A 122 8.81 -22.87 -9.02
N MET A 123 7.53 -22.80 -9.41
CA MET A 123 6.42 -23.43 -8.69
C MET A 123 6.43 -24.97 -8.71
N GLN A 124 7.21 -25.58 -9.60
CA GLN A 124 7.39 -27.02 -9.73
C GLN A 124 8.26 -27.64 -8.61
N LEU A 125 9.03 -26.82 -7.90
CA LEU A 125 9.99 -27.30 -6.91
C LEU A 125 9.33 -27.94 -5.68
N ARG A 126 9.84 -29.11 -5.32
CA ARG A 126 9.54 -29.84 -4.08
C ARG A 126 10.60 -29.65 -3.02
N GLN A 127 11.86 -29.43 -3.43
CA GLN A 127 12.99 -29.26 -2.53
C GLN A 127 13.91 -28.14 -3.01
N LEU A 128 14.29 -27.26 -2.07
CA LEU A 128 15.24 -26.18 -2.28
C LEU A 128 16.32 -26.26 -1.20
N ASP A 129 17.60 -26.26 -1.60
CA ASP A 129 18.75 -26.31 -0.68
C ASP A 129 18.67 -27.47 0.33
N MET A 130 18.28 -28.64 -0.18
CA MET A 130 18.08 -29.86 0.61
C MET A 130 16.96 -29.77 1.66
N LYS A 131 16.10 -28.74 1.60
CA LYS A 131 14.93 -28.57 2.46
C LYS A 131 13.65 -28.72 1.65
N ARG A 132 12.69 -29.47 2.19
CA ARG A 132 11.37 -29.63 1.57
C ARG A 132 10.63 -28.29 1.59
N VAL A 133 10.13 -27.88 0.44
CA VAL A 133 9.30 -26.68 0.30
C VAL A 133 7.91 -27.01 0.85
N THR A 134 7.47 -26.24 1.85
CA THR A 134 6.12 -26.34 2.39
C THR A 134 5.15 -25.41 1.67
N GLU A 135 3.86 -25.77 1.66
CA GLU A 135 2.81 -24.90 1.08
C GLU A 135 2.74 -23.55 1.81
N GLU A 136 3.06 -23.53 3.10
CA GLU A 136 3.09 -22.29 3.88
C GLU A 136 4.23 -21.36 3.44
N GLU A 137 5.42 -21.88 3.18
CA GLU A 137 6.54 -21.07 2.63
C GLU A 137 6.20 -20.51 1.24
N ARG A 138 5.50 -21.30 0.41
CA ARG A 138 5.02 -20.88 -0.91
C ARG A 138 3.98 -19.77 -0.79
N ARG A 139 3.02 -19.92 0.11
CA ARG A 139 2.02 -18.89 0.42
C ARG A 139 2.67 -17.61 0.90
N MET A 140 3.64 -17.71 1.81
CA MET A 140 4.40 -16.58 2.33
C MET A 140 5.20 -15.87 1.23
N ALA A 141 5.88 -16.61 0.35
CA ALA A 141 6.57 -16.05 -0.81
C ALA A 141 5.62 -15.27 -1.73
N SER A 142 4.44 -15.82 -2.03
CA SER A 142 3.41 -15.14 -2.83
C SER A 142 2.91 -13.84 -2.18
N VAL A 143 2.70 -13.84 -0.86
CA VAL A 143 2.26 -12.65 -0.12
C VAL A 143 3.33 -11.57 -0.12
N VAL A 144 4.59 -11.94 0.11
CA VAL A 144 5.72 -11.00 0.08
C VAL A 144 5.86 -10.37 -1.31
N ALA A 145 5.79 -11.18 -2.37
CA ALA A 145 5.85 -10.71 -3.74
C ALA A 145 4.75 -9.72 -4.10
N LYS A 146 3.48 -10.05 -3.78
CA LYS A 146 2.34 -9.15 -3.99
C LYS A 146 2.48 -7.84 -3.22
N LYS A 147 3.01 -7.90 -1.99
CA LYS A 147 3.26 -6.72 -1.14
C LYS A 147 4.37 -5.84 -1.74
N GLU A 148 5.44 -6.43 -2.25
CA GLU A 148 6.52 -5.68 -2.92
C GLU A 148 6.06 -5.04 -4.23
N GLU A 149 5.29 -5.76 -5.04
CA GLU A 149 4.69 -5.23 -6.26
C GLU A 149 3.74 -4.05 -5.95
N GLU A 150 2.92 -4.18 -4.91
CA GLU A 150 2.05 -3.09 -4.44
C GLU A 150 2.85 -1.88 -3.96
N LYS A 151 3.94 -2.09 -3.22
CA LYS A 151 4.85 -1.03 -2.78
C LYS A 151 5.50 -0.32 -3.97
N LYS A 152 5.96 -1.08 -4.99
CA LYS A 152 6.54 -0.51 -6.23
C LYS A 152 5.52 0.33 -6.98
N ARG A 153 4.29 -0.16 -7.13
CA ARG A 153 3.19 0.57 -7.80
C ARG A 153 2.81 1.86 -7.07
N GLU A 154 2.73 1.81 -5.75
CA GLU A 154 2.43 3.00 -4.93
C GLU A 154 3.57 4.02 -5.00
N SER A 155 4.82 3.57 -4.94
CA SER A 155 6.00 4.43 -5.14
C SER A 155 6.00 5.11 -6.51
N HIS A 156 5.66 4.36 -7.56
CA HIS A 156 5.53 4.90 -8.93
C HIS A 156 4.42 5.96 -9.03
N LYS A 157 3.25 5.69 -8.44
CA LYS A 157 2.13 6.65 -8.39
C LYS A 157 2.50 7.93 -7.63
N GLN A 158 3.23 7.81 -6.52
CA GLN A 158 3.73 8.96 -5.76
C GLN A 158 4.74 9.77 -6.56
N SER A 159 5.65 9.13 -7.29
CA SER A 159 6.60 9.79 -8.17
C SER A 159 5.89 10.60 -9.27
N LEU A 160 4.92 9.98 -9.94
CA LEU A 160 4.04 10.63 -10.92
C LEU A 160 3.29 11.84 -10.34
N LEU A 161 2.78 11.71 -9.11
CA LEU A 161 2.07 12.80 -8.45
C LEU A 161 3.01 13.96 -8.09
N LYS A 162 4.21 13.66 -7.60
CA LYS A 162 5.26 14.66 -7.31
C LYS A 162 5.65 15.41 -8.59
N GLU A 163 5.81 14.68 -9.69
CA GLU A 163 6.15 15.27 -10.99
C GLU A 163 5.03 16.17 -11.53
N LYS A 164 3.77 15.73 -11.45
CA LYS A 164 2.62 16.57 -11.80
C LYS A 164 2.58 17.86 -10.96
N LYS A 165 2.80 17.77 -9.65
CA LYS A 165 2.86 18.94 -8.75
C LYS A 165 4.00 19.89 -9.16
N ARG A 166 5.18 19.36 -9.47
CA ARG A 166 6.33 20.14 -9.95
C ARG A 166 5.98 20.95 -11.21
N LEU A 167 5.32 20.32 -12.18
CA LEU A 167 4.88 20.98 -13.41
C LEU A 167 3.84 22.06 -13.15
N THR A 168 2.86 21.81 -12.28
CA THR A 168 1.87 22.82 -11.89
C THR A 168 2.52 24.04 -11.25
N ILE A 169 3.44 23.85 -10.30
CA ILE A 169 4.18 24.94 -9.64
C ILE A 169 4.97 25.75 -10.66
N ASN A 170 5.70 25.08 -11.57
CA ASN A 170 6.47 25.76 -12.61
C ASN A 170 5.56 26.59 -13.54
N ASN A 171 4.40 26.05 -13.93
CA ASN A 171 3.44 26.77 -14.76
C ASN A 171 2.81 27.97 -14.04
N VAL A 172 2.54 27.86 -12.73
CA VAL A 172 2.04 28.99 -11.92
C VAL A 172 3.11 30.06 -11.76
N ALA A 173 4.36 29.68 -11.47
CA ALA A 173 5.49 30.60 -11.38
C ALA A 173 5.68 31.37 -12.69
N ARG A 174 5.67 30.68 -13.84
CA ARG A 174 5.78 31.33 -15.15
C ARG A 174 4.64 32.31 -15.41
N LYS A 175 3.41 32.00 -15.00
CA LYS A 175 2.26 32.92 -15.11
C LYS A 175 2.40 34.13 -14.19
N TRP A 176 2.89 33.91 -12.98
CA TRP A 176 3.17 34.97 -12.00
C TRP A 176 4.23 35.94 -12.54
N ASP A 177 5.33 35.43 -13.09
CA ASP A 177 6.41 36.24 -13.67
C ASP A 177 5.90 37.09 -14.85
N LEU A 178 5.09 36.50 -15.74
CA LEU A 178 4.45 37.22 -16.85
C LEU A 178 3.50 38.32 -16.36
N GLN A 179 2.81 38.09 -15.25
CA GLN A 179 1.90 39.08 -14.67
C GLN A 179 2.67 40.23 -14.00
N GLN A 180 3.77 39.92 -13.30
CA GLN A 180 4.67 40.94 -12.76
C GLN A 180 5.26 41.80 -13.89
N HIS A 181 5.74 41.19 -14.98
CA HIS A 181 6.22 41.94 -16.14
C HIS A 181 5.14 42.84 -16.79
N ARG A 182 3.87 42.41 -16.79
CA ARG A 182 2.75 43.27 -17.24
C ARG A 182 2.55 44.47 -16.33
N ILE A 183 2.57 44.28 -15.02
CA ILE A 183 2.39 45.35 -14.03
C ILE A 183 3.57 46.33 -14.10
N THR A 184 4.80 45.83 -14.20
CA THR A 184 5.99 46.68 -14.36
C THR A 184 5.96 47.49 -15.66
N ASN A 185 5.51 46.90 -16.78
CA ASN A 185 5.37 47.64 -18.04
C ASN A 185 4.27 48.71 -18.01
N ILE A 186 3.22 48.53 -17.20
CA ILE A 186 2.19 49.56 -16.98
C ILE A 186 2.76 50.70 -16.16
N ALA A 187 3.50 50.41 -15.09
CA ALA A 187 4.16 51.42 -14.25
C ALA A 187 5.17 52.28 -15.05
N ILE A 188 5.97 51.67 -15.93
CA ILE A 188 6.93 52.39 -16.79
C ILE A 188 6.23 53.30 -17.82
N ASN A 189 5.02 52.95 -18.26
CA ASN A 189 4.26 53.77 -19.22
C ASN A 189 3.50 54.93 -18.55
N GLN A 190 3.29 54.88 -17.23
CA GLN A 190 2.72 55.99 -16.46
C GLN A 190 3.76 57.07 -16.13
N ASP A 191 5.01 56.69 -15.85
CA ASP A 191 6.12 57.65 -15.65
C ASP A 191 6.51 58.45 -16.91
N ARG A 192 6.08 58.02 -18.11
CA ARG A 192 6.31 58.77 -19.36
C ARG A 192 5.24 59.83 -19.68
N LYS A 193 4.17 59.93 -18.88
CA LYS A 193 3.09 60.91 -19.11
C LYS A 193 3.15 62.15 -18.21
N ASP A 194 4.03 62.19 -17.21
CA ASP A 194 4.15 63.32 -16.27
C ASP A 194 5.24 64.34 -16.65
N SER A 195 5.78 64.28 -17.87
CA SER A 195 6.76 65.23 -18.37
C SER A 195 6.38 65.75 -19.76
N ASP A 196 5.34 66.56 -19.86
CA ASP A 196 5.30 67.70 -20.80
C ASP A 196 4.04 68.55 -20.58
N SER A 197 4.25 69.82 -20.26
CA SER A 197 3.28 70.91 -20.41
C SER A 197 3.98 72.02 -21.21
N PRO A 198 3.27 72.79 -22.06
CA PRO A 198 2.89 74.13 -21.59
C PRO A 198 1.57 74.72 -22.15
N SER A 199 0.89 75.47 -21.26
CA SER A 199 0.18 76.76 -21.40
C SER A 199 -0.78 77.13 -22.56
N GLN A 200 -1.93 77.68 -22.12
CA GLN A 200 -2.85 78.72 -22.68
C GLN A 200 -4.28 78.32 -23.14
N ASP A 201 -5.24 79.01 -22.50
CA ASP A 201 -6.72 79.10 -22.52
C ASP A 201 -7.40 79.44 -23.89
N PRO A 202 -8.76 79.52 -24.06
CA PRO A 202 -9.84 79.66 -23.05
C PRO A 202 -11.18 78.87 -23.22
N CYS A 203 -11.86 78.72 -22.07
CA CYS A 203 -13.32 78.80 -21.78
C CYS A 203 -14.38 78.04 -22.61
N GLN A 204 -15.23 77.24 -21.95
CA GLN A 204 -16.61 77.61 -21.53
C GLN A 204 -17.41 76.44 -20.87
N ILE A 205 -17.88 76.66 -19.62
CA ILE A 205 -19.30 76.58 -19.14
C ILE A 205 -19.96 75.16 -19.18
N ASP A 206 -20.45 74.51 -18.11
CA ASP A 206 -21.21 74.93 -16.93
C ASP A 206 -21.02 73.95 -15.75
N GLY A 207 -21.30 74.40 -14.52
CA GLY A 207 -21.22 73.58 -13.30
C GLY A 207 -22.49 73.58 -12.44
N SER A 208 -22.53 72.68 -11.45
CA SER A 208 -23.02 72.88 -10.07
C SER A 208 -22.85 71.57 -9.27
N THR A 209 -21.95 71.40 -8.27
CA THR A 209 -22.05 71.74 -6.82
C THR A 209 -23.37 71.26 -6.16
N THR A 210 -23.40 70.54 -5.02
CA THR A 210 -22.78 70.81 -3.69
C THR A 210 -22.76 69.54 -2.79
N SER A 211 -21.66 69.29 -2.04
CA SER A 211 -21.51 69.33 -0.55
C SER A 211 -22.11 68.13 0.24
N ALA A 212 -21.55 67.57 1.30
CA ALA A 212 -20.31 67.72 2.07
C ALA A 212 -20.20 66.51 3.03
N PHE A 213 -18.98 66.27 3.55
CA PHE A 213 -18.59 65.30 4.59
C PHE A 213 -19.39 65.45 5.91
N PRO A 214 -19.35 64.42 6.78
CA PRO A 214 -18.34 64.43 7.85
C PRO A 214 -17.57 63.10 8.02
N GLU A 215 -16.36 63.24 8.59
CA GLU A 215 -15.53 62.19 9.17
C GLU A 215 -16.29 61.36 10.21
N GLU A 216 -16.06 60.04 10.25
CA GLU A 216 -15.98 59.32 11.52
C GLU A 216 -15.17 58.02 11.37
N THR A 217 -14.30 57.83 12.35
CA THR A 217 -13.44 56.68 12.59
C THR A 217 -14.25 55.40 12.84
N GLY A 218 -13.98 54.32 12.10
CA GLY A 218 -14.55 53.02 12.41
C GLY A 218 -14.22 51.94 11.39
N SER A 219 -13.54 50.89 11.86
CA SER A 219 -13.16 49.65 11.16
C SER A 219 -14.15 49.16 10.10
N LEU A 220 -13.69 49.02 8.85
CA LEU A 220 -14.46 48.43 7.75
C LEU A 220 -14.22 46.91 7.58
N ASP A 221 -13.62 46.24 8.56
CA ASP A 221 -13.43 44.78 8.57
C ASP A 221 -14.44 44.04 9.50
N SER A 222 -15.23 44.76 10.31
CA SER A 222 -16.18 44.15 11.26
C SER A 222 -17.64 44.03 10.77
N VAL A 223 -18.00 44.68 9.66
CA VAL A 223 -19.39 44.67 9.14
C VAL A 223 -19.59 43.60 8.05
N LEU A 224 -18.54 43.22 7.32
CA LEU A 224 -18.57 42.09 6.39
C LEU A 224 -18.46 40.73 7.10
N THR A 225 -17.93 40.70 8.33
CA THR A 225 -17.78 39.47 9.13
C THR A 225 -19.05 39.16 9.94
N ASN A 226 -19.81 40.15 10.42
CA ASN A 226 -20.99 39.90 11.25
C ASN A 226 -22.30 39.61 10.50
N THR A 227 -22.35 39.79 9.17
CA THR A 227 -23.50 39.34 8.35
C THR A 227 -23.28 37.99 7.67
N LEU A 228 -22.04 37.48 7.66
CA LEU A 228 -21.69 36.14 7.16
C LEU A 228 -21.53 35.09 8.27
N GLN A 229 -21.69 35.47 9.54
CA GLN A 229 -21.58 34.56 10.68
C GLN A 229 -22.94 34.08 11.23
N ASP A 230 -24.07 34.62 10.73
CA ASP A 230 -25.42 34.30 11.22
C ASP A 230 -26.28 33.49 10.23
N LEU A 231 -25.67 33.02 9.14
CA LEU A 231 -26.19 31.92 8.33
C LEU A 231 -25.13 30.82 8.31
N SER A 232 -25.02 30.10 9.43
CA SER A 232 -24.35 28.80 9.40
C SER A 232 -25.04 27.94 8.36
N GLU A 233 -24.25 27.46 7.39
CA GLU A 233 -24.60 26.48 6.36
C GLU A 233 -24.98 25.11 6.97
N THR A 234 -25.87 25.05 7.97
CA THR A 234 -26.05 23.85 8.78
C THR A 234 -27.18 22.94 8.37
N ASP A 235 -28.24 23.39 7.68
CA ASP A 235 -29.30 22.46 7.25
C ASP A 235 -29.75 22.72 5.81
N SER A 236 -29.09 22.05 4.87
CA SER A 236 -29.49 21.98 3.44
C SER A 236 -30.50 20.86 3.17
N TYR A 237 -31.26 20.46 4.19
CA TYR A 237 -32.26 19.40 4.10
C TYR A 237 -33.53 19.75 4.88
N LEU A 238 -34.67 19.28 4.39
CA LEU A 238 -35.98 19.40 5.04
C LEU A 238 -36.48 17.98 5.37
N VAL A 239 -37.08 17.81 6.53
CA VAL A 239 -37.67 16.55 6.97
C VAL A 239 -39.14 16.76 7.30
N GLU A 240 -40.02 16.04 6.62
CA GLU A 240 -41.46 16.05 6.87
C GLU A 240 -41.86 14.70 7.48
N VAL A 241 -42.48 14.76 8.66
CA VAL A 241 -42.95 13.58 9.40
C VAL A 241 -44.47 13.54 9.33
N ASP A 242 -45.02 12.46 8.77
CA ASP A 242 -46.46 12.18 8.74
C ASP A 242 -46.70 10.75 9.26
N GLY A 243 -47.05 10.63 10.55
CA GLY A 243 -47.19 9.34 11.22
C GLY A 243 -45.90 8.50 11.19
N ASP A 244 -45.96 7.31 10.59
CA ASP A 244 -44.79 6.43 10.38
C ASP A 244 -44.08 6.68 9.03
N THR A 245 -44.44 7.77 8.33
CA THR A 245 -43.84 8.18 7.05
C THR A 245 -42.86 9.32 7.25
N LEU A 246 -41.61 9.11 6.83
CA LEU A 246 -40.58 10.15 6.77
C LEU A 246 -40.33 10.56 5.33
N SER A 247 -40.49 11.84 5.02
CA SER A 247 -40.09 12.42 3.73
C SER A 247 -38.85 13.29 3.92
N LEU A 248 -37.77 12.92 3.24
CA LEU A 248 -36.48 13.56 3.28
C LEU A 248 -36.26 14.37 1.99
N TYR A 249 -35.87 15.63 2.16
CA TYR A 249 -35.59 16.56 1.08
C TYR A 249 -34.18 17.15 1.23
N GLY A 250 -33.45 17.33 0.13
CA GLY A 250 -32.16 18.04 0.13
C GLY A 250 -30.93 17.18 0.47
N SER A 251 -29.75 17.76 0.29
CA SER A 251 -28.47 17.05 0.43
C SER A 251 -28.10 16.82 1.89
N GLY A 252 -27.85 15.56 2.28
CA GLY A 252 -27.47 15.22 3.66
C GLY A 252 -28.62 14.72 4.53
N ALA A 253 -29.85 14.69 4.01
CA ALA A 253 -31.05 14.23 4.74
C ALA A 253 -30.98 12.76 5.23
N LEU A 254 -30.11 11.94 4.63
CA LEU A 254 -29.83 10.57 5.10
C LEU A 254 -29.17 10.53 6.51
N GLU A 255 -28.57 11.64 6.96
CA GLU A 255 -27.85 11.73 8.23
C GLU A 255 -28.80 11.95 9.42
N SER A 256 -30.03 12.43 9.20
CA SER A 256 -31.04 12.75 10.23
C SER A 256 -32.03 11.61 10.53
N LEU A 257 -31.75 10.40 10.02
CA LEU A 257 -32.63 9.25 10.19
C LEU A 257 -32.72 8.79 11.66
N ASP A 258 -33.82 9.10 12.33
CA ASP A 258 -34.18 8.50 13.61
C ASP A 258 -34.70 7.06 13.41
N ARG A 259 -34.63 6.22 14.46
CA ARG A 259 -34.47 4.77 14.33
C ARG A 259 -35.73 3.95 13.99
N ASN A 260 -36.90 4.53 13.67
CA ASN A 260 -38.15 3.78 13.46
C ASN A 260 -39.10 4.40 12.41
N TRP A 261 -39.02 3.99 11.13
CA TRP A 261 -39.96 4.47 10.09
C TRP A 261 -40.49 3.32 9.23
N SER A 262 -41.81 3.19 9.09
CA SER A 262 -42.38 2.14 8.23
C SER A 262 -42.26 2.51 6.75
N HIS A 263 -42.32 3.80 6.41
CA HIS A 263 -42.25 4.30 5.05
C HIS A 263 -41.22 5.44 4.91
N LEU A 264 -40.27 5.30 4.00
CA LEU A 264 -39.27 6.35 3.71
C LEU A 264 -39.47 6.90 2.29
N LYS A 265 -39.61 8.23 2.17
CA LYS A 265 -39.67 8.95 0.88
C LYS A 265 -38.44 9.84 0.70
N PHE A 266 -37.73 9.65 -0.40
CA PHE A 266 -36.56 10.44 -0.78
C PHE A 266 -36.92 11.34 -1.97
N LYS A 267 -36.79 12.67 -1.81
CA LYS A 267 -37.04 13.67 -2.86
C LYS A 267 -35.87 14.64 -2.93
N GLU A 268 -35.26 14.81 -4.10
CA GLU A 268 -34.13 15.75 -4.27
C GLU A 268 -32.96 15.54 -3.29
N THR A 269 -32.74 14.28 -2.88
CA THR A 269 -31.72 13.93 -1.87
C THR A 269 -30.33 13.69 -2.46
N ASN A 270 -30.13 13.93 -3.76
CA ASN A 270 -28.87 13.72 -4.47
C ASN A 270 -28.30 12.31 -4.26
N LEU A 271 -29.16 11.29 -4.36
CA LEU A 271 -28.71 9.90 -4.39
C LEU A 271 -28.09 9.60 -5.76
N VAL A 272 -26.77 9.47 -5.81
CA VAL A 272 -25.98 9.25 -7.04
C VAL A 272 -25.44 7.81 -7.12
N MET A 273 -25.15 7.18 -5.97
CA MET A 273 -24.49 5.88 -5.87
C MET A 273 -25.33 4.88 -5.07
N LEU A 274 -25.36 3.61 -5.52
CA LEU A 274 -26.07 2.52 -4.85
C LEU A 274 -25.64 2.33 -3.39
N GLN A 275 -24.36 2.53 -3.10
CA GLN A 275 -23.81 2.37 -1.75
C GLN A 275 -24.42 3.34 -0.72
N GLN A 276 -25.03 4.44 -1.13
CA GLN A 276 -25.69 5.36 -0.20
C GLN A 276 -26.88 4.69 0.51
N PHE A 277 -27.52 3.69 -0.10
CA PHE A 277 -28.59 2.90 0.55
C PHE A 277 -28.11 2.06 1.73
N ASN A 278 -26.79 1.89 1.90
CA ASN A 278 -26.25 1.11 3.01
C ASN A 278 -26.48 1.78 4.35
N ALA A 279 -26.63 3.09 4.37
CA ALA A 279 -27.01 3.84 5.58
C ALA A 279 -28.35 3.34 6.14
N LEU A 280 -29.27 2.91 5.27
CA LEU A 280 -30.60 2.41 5.67
C LEU A 280 -30.53 1.08 6.43
N ALA A 281 -29.45 0.31 6.31
CA ALA A 281 -29.30 -0.95 7.04
C ALA A 281 -29.16 -0.75 8.56
N GLN A 282 -28.90 0.48 9.02
CA GLN A 282 -28.80 0.79 10.45
C GLN A 282 -30.16 1.06 11.11
N LEU A 283 -31.24 1.12 10.33
CA LEU A 283 -32.59 1.34 10.82
C LEU A 283 -33.14 0.09 11.53
N ARG A 284 -34.17 0.26 12.38
CA ARG A 284 -34.78 -0.91 13.06
C ARG A 284 -35.82 -1.60 12.20
N ARG A 285 -36.53 -0.84 11.36
CA ARG A 285 -37.60 -1.33 10.49
C ARG A 285 -37.76 -0.39 9.30
N ILE A 286 -38.03 -0.97 8.14
CA ILE A 286 -38.44 -0.28 6.91
C ILE A 286 -39.36 -1.23 6.13
N ASP A 287 -40.63 -0.87 5.96
CA ASP A 287 -41.58 -1.70 5.21
C ASP A 287 -41.71 -1.23 3.76
N GLN A 288 -41.55 0.08 3.52
CA GLN A 288 -41.75 0.70 2.23
C GLN A 288 -40.69 1.78 1.94
N LEU A 289 -40.21 1.81 0.70
CA LEU A 289 -39.23 2.79 0.23
C LEU A 289 -39.71 3.44 -1.06
N THR A 290 -39.78 4.77 -1.08
CA THR A 290 -40.11 5.57 -2.26
C THR A 290 -38.97 6.53 -2.56
N ILE A 291 -38.51 6.54 -3.79
CA ILE A 291 -37.46 7.43 -4.29
C ILE A 291 -37.99 8.13 -5.52
N ASP A 292 -38.10 9.46 -5.42
CA ASP A 292 -38.51 10.31 -6.52
C ASP A 292 -37.39 10.38 -7.57
N PRO A 293 -37.67 10.17 -8.87
CA PRO A 293 -36.69 10.36 -9.94
C PRO A 293 -36.10 11.78 -9.96
N GLN A 294 -36.85 12.80 -9.53
CA GLN A 294 -36.37 14.18 -9.49
C GLN A 294 -35.30 14.35 -8.39
N GLY A 295 -34.10 14.71 -8.83
CA GLY A 295 -32.94 14.94 -7.96
C GLY A 295 -32.31 13.68 -7.34
N ASN A 296 -32.64 12.48 -7.84
CA ASN A 296 -31.98 11.22 -7.44
C ASN A 296 -31.53 10.41 -8.67
N PRO A 297 -30.35 10.69 -9.23
CA PRO A 297 -29.81 9.98 -10.39
C PRO A 297 -29.72 8.45 -10.23
N VAL A 298 -29.68 7.95 -8.99
CA VAL A 298 -29.63 6.51 -8.68
C VAL A 298 -30.79 5.72 -9.29
N VAL A 299 -31.95 6.37 -9.48
CA VAL A 299 -33.14 5.73 -10.04
C VAL A 299 -32.95 5.34 -11.52
N ASN A 300 -32.02 5.99 -12.23
CA ASN A 300 -31.68 5.68 -13.62
C ASN A 300 -30.92 4.36 -13.77
N PHE A 301 -30.35 3.79 -12.70
CA PHE A 301 -29.64 2.51 -12.77
C PHE A 301 -30.63 1.35 -12.69
N THR A 302 -30.78 0.58 -13.76
CA THR A 302 -31.76 -0.53 -13.84
C THR A 302 -31.73 -1.53 -12.67
N LEU A 303 -30.57 -1.69 -12.02
CA LEU A 303 -30.36 -2.65 -10.95
C LEU A 303 -30.52 -2.08 -9.52
N TRP A 304 -30.85 -0.80 -9.36
CA TRP A 304 -30.88 -0.16 -8.03
C TRP A 304 -31.87 -0.83 -7.07
N LYS A 305 -33.06 -1.19 -7.58
CA LYS A 305 -34.09 -1.90 -6.79
C LYS A 305 -33.58 -3.23 -6.26
N TYR A 306 -32.95 -4.03 -7.12
CA TYR A 306 -32.36 -5.32 -6.74
C TYR A 306 -31.21 -5.16 -5.76
N TYR A 307 -30.40 -4.10 -5.88
CA TYR A 307 -29.34 -3.81 -4.91
C TYR A 307 -29.93 -3.51 -3.53
N VAL A 308 -30.94 -2.65 -3.47
CA VAL A 308 -31.64 -2.30 -2.23
C VAL A 308 -32.27 -3.54 -1.60
N LEU A 309 -32.97 -4.37 -2.38
CA LEU A 309 -33.55 -5.63 -1.92
C LEU A 309 -32.49 -6.61 -1.38
N PHE A 310 -31.36 -6.73 -2.07
CA PHE A 310 -30.25 -7.57 -1.61
C PHE A 310 -29.69 -7.07 -0.27
N ARG A 311 -29.39 -5.77 -0.18
CA ARG A 311 -28.74 -5.17 1.00
C ARG A 311 -29.65 -5.10 2.22
N LEU A 312 -30.89 -4.70 2.02
CA LEU A 312 -31.88 -4.47 3.08
C LEU A 312 -32.85 -5.66 3.22
N SER A 313 -32.42 -6.84 2.76
CA SER A 313 -33.18 -8.09 2.79
C SER A 313 -33.68 -8.49 4.18
N HIS A 314 -33.01 -8.07 5.24
CA HIS A 314 -33.41 -8.33 6.62
C HIS A 314 -34.70 -7.62 7.03
N PHE A 315 -35.09 -6.54 6.34
CA PHE A 315 -36.35 -5.84 6.60
C PHE A 315 -37.56 -6.46 5.89
N SER A 316 -37.36 -7.36 4.91
CA SER A 316 -38.45 -7.95 4.12
C SER A 316 -39.41 -6.88 3.56
N MET A 317 -38.85 -5.89 2.84
CA MET A 317 -39.61 -4.78 2.27
C MET A 317 -40.82 -5.26 1.47
N GLN A 318 -41.96 -4.58 1.66
CA GLN A 318 -43.22 -4.88 1.00
C GLN A 318 -43.38 -4.11 -0.31
N LYS A 319 -42.97 -2.83 -0.35
CA LYS A 319 -43.15 -1.96 -1.53
C LYS A 319 -41.93 -1.09 -1.81
N ILE A 320 -41.55 -1.00 -3.09
CA ILE A 320 -40.54 -0.05 -3.59
C ILE A 320 -41.15 0.79 -4.72
N ASN A 321 -41.17 2.12 -4.57
CA ASN A 321 -41.81 3.06 -5.49
C ASN A 321 -43.25 2.66 -5.86
N GLY A 322 -44.04 2.21 -4.87
CA GLY A 322 -45.42 1.75 -5.07
C GLY A 322 -45.57 0.37 -5.74
N THR A 323 -44.48 -0.26 -6.19
CA THR A 323 -44.49 -1.63 -6.72
C THR A 323 -44.33 -2.63 -5.57
N GLU A 324 -45.15 -3.69 -5.55
CA GLU A 324 -45.00 -4.77 -4.57
C GLU A 324 -43.75 -5.60 -4.85
N VAL A 325 -43.00 -5.91 -3.78
CA VAL A 325 -41.80 -6.73 -3.86
C VAL A 325 -42.22 -8.19 -3.87
N THR A 326 -41.88 -8.91 -4.94
CA THR A 326 -42.20 -10.34 -5.07
C THR A 326 -41.06 -11.22 -4.58
N GLN A 327 -41.35 -12.49 -4.28
CA GLN A 327 -40.33 -13.48 -3.95
C GLN A 327 -39.32 -13.69 -5.11
N ASN A 328 -39.77 -13.51 -6.36
CA ASN A 328 -38.89 -13.59 -7.53
C ASN A 328 -37.87 -12.45 -7.56
N ASP A 329 -38.24 -11.25 -7.12
CA ASP A 329 -37.33 -10.11 -7.05
C ASP A 329 -36.23 -10.35 -6.02
N MET A 330 -36.57 -10.97 -4.89
CA MET A 330 -35.60 -11.36 -3.86
C MET A 330 -34.61 -12.41 -4.37
N ILE A 331 -35.10 -13.41 -5.13
CA ILE A 331 -34.25 -14.43 -5.75
C ILE A 331 -33.32 -13.80 -6.80
N MET A 332 -33.83 -12.90 -7.63
CA MET A 332 -33.04 -12.17 -8.63
C MET A 332 -31.98 -11.28 -7.98
N ALA A 333 -32.32 -10.57 -6.91
CA ALA A 333 -31.40 -9.76 -6.13
C ALA A 333 -30.25 -10.62 -5.55
N GLU A 334 -30.56 -11.79 -4.99
CA GLU A 334 -29.56 -12.72 -4.47
C GLU A 334 -28.66 -13.30 -5.58
N ARG A 335 -29.22 -13.63 -6.74
CA ARG A 335 -28.43 -14.13 -7.89
C ARG A 335 -27.45 -13.08 -8.42
N LEU A 336 -27.88 -11.82 -8.51
CA LEU A 336 -27.06 -10.73 -9.06
C LEU A 336 -25.95 -10.30 -8.08
N PHE A 337 -26.30 -10.08 -6.82
CA PHE A 337 -25.38 -9.47 -5.85
C PHE A 337 -24.79 -10.47 -4.85
N GLY A 338 -25.37 -11.65 -4.69
CA GLY A 338 -24.85 -12.69 -3.79
C GLY A 338 -23.49 -13.23 -4.24
N ILE A 339 -23.31 -13.45 -5.54
CA ILE A 339 -22.00 -13.87 -6.10
C ILE A 339 -20.96 -12.76 -5.91
N LEU A 340 -21.34 -11.50 -6.17
CA LEU A 340 -20.45 -10.34 -5.98
C LEU A 340 -20.03 -10.19 -4.51
N ALA A 341 -20.98 -10.36 -3.59
CA ALA A 341 -20.73 -10.37 -2.15
C ALA A 341 -19.79 -11.51 -1.76
N HIS A 342 -19.99 -12.72 -2.29
CA HIS A 342 -19.13 -13.86 -2.03
C HIS A 342 -17.69 -13.61 -2.51
N ILE A 343 -17.51 -13.14 -3.76
CA ILE A 343 -16.20 -12.79 -4.32
C ILE A 343 -15.53 -11.69 -3.49
N SER A 344 -16.27 -10.65 -3.09
CA SER A 344 -15.72 -9.61 -2.22
C SER A 344 -15.25 -10.20 -0.88
N SER A 345 -15.98 -11.15 -0.31
CA SER A 345 -15.60 -11.79 0.96
C SER A 345 -14.44 -12.78 0.85
N SER A 346 -14.26 -13.45 -0.29
CA SER A 346 -13.22 -14.46 -0.48
C SER A 346 -11.88 -13.85 -0.94
N GLU A 347 -11.92 -12.78 -1.72
CA GLU A 347 -10.72 -12.18 -2.34
C GLU A 347 -10.09 -11.06 -1.49
N LEU A 348 -10.78 -10.55 -0.45
CA LEU A 348 -10.26 -9.49 0.41
C LEU A 348 -9.42 -10.06 1.57
N PRO A 349 -8.13 -9.67 1.71
CA PRO A 349 -7.29 -10.10 2.81
C PRO A 349 -7.88 -9.72 4.19
N GLN A 350 -7.78 -10.64 5.15
CA GLN A 350 -8.43 -10.53 6.47
C GLN A 350 -8.12 -9.23 7.24
N TYR A 351 -6.92 -8.68 7.09
CA TYR A 351 -6.55 -7.40 7.73
C TYR A 351 -7.25 -6.19 7.07
N ARG A 352 -7.51 -6.22 5.75
CA ARG A 352 -8.32 -5.19 5.08
C ARG A 352 -9.79 -5.33 5.45
N MET A 353 -10.30 -6.56 5.60
CA MET A 353 -11.66 -6.77 6.11
C MET A 353 -11.85 -6.17 7.50
N ILE A 354 -10.91 -6.41 8.41
CA ILE A 354 -10.95 -5.88 9.78
C ILE A 354 -10.87 -4.35 9.78
N SER A 355 -10.06 -3.76 8.88
CA SER A 355 -9.98 -2.30 8.70
C SER A 355 -11.24 -1.68 8.10
N ILE A 356 -11.99 -2.40 7.26
CA ILE A 356 -13.21 -1.91 6.59
C ILE A 356 -14.46 -2.08 7.47
N LEU A 357 -14.50 -3.13 8.31
CA LEU A 357 -15.66 -3.46 9.15
C LEU A 357 -15.67 -2.70 10.49
N GLY A 358 -14.55 -2.08 10.88
CA GLY A 358 -14.41 -1.36 12.15
C GLY A 358 -14.40 -2.29 13.38
N ASP A 359 -13.95 -1.78 14.53
CA ASP A 359 -13.82 -2.57 15.76
C ASP A 359 -15.17 -3.09 16.30
N ALA A 360 -16.28 -2.42 15.99
CA ALA A 360 -17.63 -2.82 16.42
C ALA A 360 -18.06 -4.19 15.89
N ARG A 361 -17.60 -4.60 14.69
CA ARG A 361 -17.99 -5.86 14.03
C ARG A 361 -16.92 -6.96 14.13
N LYS A 362 -15.78 -6.65 14.79
CA LYS A 362 -14.63 -7.54 15.01
C LYS A 362 -14.93 -8.75 15.90
N LYS A 363 -15.89 -8.62 16.83
CA LYS A 363 -16.33 -9.72 17.71
C LYS A 363 -17.23 -10.72 16.97
N GLN A 364 -18.16 -10.27 16.14
CA GLN A 364 -19.02 -11.13 15.31
C GLN A 364 -18.23 -11.92 14.27
N PHE A 365 -17.22 -11.30 13.63
CA PHE A 365 -16.38 -11.99 12.64
C PHE A 365 -15.48 -13.07 13.26
N ARG A 366 -14.91 -12.82 14.46
CA ARG A 366 -14.13 -13.82 15.19
C ARG A 366 -14.98 -15.03 15.60
N TYR A 367 -16.19 -14.80 16.10
CA TYR A 367 -17.12 -15.86 16.51
C TYR A 367 -17.54 -16.80 15.36
N LEU A 368 -17.71 -16.27 14.14
CA LEU A 368 -18.05 -17.07 12.95
C LEU A 368 -16.87 -17.90 12.41
N GLN A 369 -15.61 -17.50 12.67
CA GLN A 369 -14.45 -18.33 12.33
C GLN A 369 -14.27 -19.50 13.31
N GLU A 370 -14.55 -19.29 14.60
CA GLU A 370 -14.41 -20.32 15.64
C GLU A 370 -15.51 -21.40 15.57
N THR A 371 -16.68 -21.07 15.02
CA THR A 371 -17.84 -21.99 14.93
C THR A 371 -17.87 -22.88 13.68
N LYS A 372 -16.92 -22.73 12.74
CA LYS A 372 -16.80 -23.61 11.56
C LYS A 372 -16.41 -25.07 11.89
N GLY A 373 -16.27 -25.44 13.17
CA GLY A 373 -15.82 -26.76 13.60
C GLY A 373 -16.75 -27.59 14.50
N LYS A 374 -17.96 -27.14 14.88
CA LYS A 374 -18.83 -27.93 15.80
C LYS A 374 -20.30 -27.97 15.36
N LYS A 375 -20.86 -29.18 15.34
CA LYS A 375 -22.29 -29.48 15.15
C LYS A 375 -23.17 -28.74 16.19
N PRO A 376 -24.45 -28.44 15.88
CA PRO A 376 -25.31 -27.67 16.77
C PRO A 376 -25.80 -28.55 17.92
N GLY A 377 -25.50 -28.12 19.15
CA GLY A 377 -25.96 -28.80 20.35
C GLY A 377 -25.79 -27.91 21.58
N ILE A 378 -26.95 -27.42 22.07
CA ILE A 378 -27.25 -26.91 23.41
C ILE A 378 -26.57 -25.58 23.80
N VAL A 379 -27.44 -24.58 23.90
CA VAL A 379 -27.23 -23.21 24.40
C VAL A 379 -27.05 -23.27 25.91
N ASN A 380 -25.95 -22.70 26.42
CA ASN A 380 -25.92 -22.17 27.78
C ASN A 380 -26.04 -20.65 27.70
N GLU A 381 -27.11 -20.14 28.31
CA GLU A 381 -27.36 -18.73 28.56
C GLU A 381 -26.33 -18.19 29.54
N GLU A 382 -25.61 -17.14 29.16
CA GLU A 382 -25.14 -16.05 30.04
C GLU A 382 -24.28 -15.06 29.23
N ASN A 383 -24.92 -13.99 28.72
CA ASN A 383 -24.38 -12.63 28.59
C ASN A 383 -25.29 -11.76 27.69
N ASN A 384 -26.13 -10.97 28.34
CA ASN A 384 -27.34 -10.35 27.79
C ASN A 384 -27.15 -9.11 26.89
N ASP A 385 -25.92 -8.73 26.49
CA ASP A 385 -25.70 -7.57 25.61
C ASP A 385 -25.35 -7.92 24.16
N SER A 386 -25.27 -9.21 23.83
CA SER A 386 -24.90 -9.70 22.50
C SER A 386 -26.10 -10.09 21.61
N LYS A 387 -27.34 -9.88 22.08
CA LYS A 387 -28.57 -10.26 21.37
C LYS A 387 -29.07 -9.25 20.32
N ARG A 388 -28.41 -8.11 20.11
CA ARG A 388 -28.89 -7.10 19.13
C ARG A 388 -28.07 -7.17 17.85
N LEU A 389 -28.76 -7.44 16.72
CA LEU A 389 -28.29 -7.53 15.32
C LEU A 389 -27.98 -8.95 14.80
N VAL A 390 -28.91 -9.89 15.01
CA VAL A 390 -28.87 -11.25 14.44
C VAL A 390 -29.32 -11.29 12.95
N GLY A 391 -29.64 -10.16 12.32
CA GLY A 391 -30.26 -10.14 10.98
C GLY A 391 -29.34 -9.95 9.76
N GLU A 392 -28.11 -9.45 9.92
CA GLU A 392 -27.23 -9.18 8.76
C GLU A 392 -26.32 -10.38 8.47
N ASN A 393 -26.58 -11.09 7.36
CA ASN A 393 -25.59 -12.00 6.79
C ASN A 393 -24.32 -11.17 6.48
N THR A 394 -23.20 -11.47 7.15
CA THR A 394 -21.93 -10.74 7.07
C THR A 394 -21.39 -10.56 5.65
N ASN A 395 -21.75 -11.47 4.73
CA ASN A 395 -21.45 -11.35 3.30
C ASN A 395 -22.11 -10.13 2.65
N ARG A 396 -23.30 -9.72 3.10
CA ARG A 396 -24.03 -8.55 2.57
C ARG A 396 -23.46 -7.23 3.09
N ALA A 397 -22.83 -7.24 4.27
CA ALA A 397 -22.18 -6.09 4.88
C ALA A 397 -20.82 -5.73 4.26
N MET A 398 -20.26 -6.58 3.38
CA MET A 398 -18.97 -6.34 2.72
C MET A 398 -19.00 -5.17 1.73
N LEU A 399 -20.19 -4.84 1.21
CA LEU A 399 -20.39 -3.75 0.26
C LEU A 399 -20.53 -2.40 0.98
N ASN A 400 -19.74 -2.14 2.02
CA ASN A 400 -19.93 -0.99 2.91
C ASN A 400 -19.68 0.37 2.25
N TYR A 401 -20.43 1.35 2.75
CA TYR A 401 -20.24 2.79 2.52
C TYR A 401 -19.42 3.35 3.69
N THR A 402 -18.37 4.12 3.40
CA THR A 402 -17.63 4.89 4.40
C THR A 402 -18.43 6.11 4.81
N THR A 403 -18.87 6.16 6.08
CA THR A 403 -19.55 7.32 6.67
C THR A 403 -18.58 8.49 6.90
N ARG A 404 -19.11 9.69 7.06
CA ARG A 404 -18.35 10.92 7.35
C ARG A 404 -17.50 10.82 8.64
N ASP A 405 -17.92 9.99 9.60
CA ASP A 405 -17.12 9.68 10.80
C ASP A 405 -15.78 9.04 10.45
N PHE A 406 -15.74 8.15 9.45
CA PHE A 406 -14.50 7.57 8.96
C PHE A 406 -13.60 8.61 8.28
N TYR A 407 -14.17 9.61 7.62
CA TYR A 407 -13.40 10.71 7.04
C TYR A 407 -12.84 11.64 8.12
N ASN A 408 -13.61 11.94 9.16
CA ASN A 408 -13.15 12.75 10.29
C ASN A 408 -12.09 12.02 11.11
N GLU A 409 -12.28 10.74 11.40
CA GLU A 409 -11.33 9.90 12.13
C GLU A 409 -10.04 9.72 11.32
N LYS A 410 -10.14 9.54 9.99
CA LYS A 410 -8.99 9.52 9.09
C LYS A 410 -8.31 10.88 8.97
N LEU A 411 -9.05 11.98 9.05
CA LEU A 411 -8.48 13.33 9.02
C LEU A 411 -7.72 13.63 10.33
N GLU A 412 -8.26 13.21 11.47
CA GLU A 412 -7.59 13.29 12.77
C GLU A 412 -6.37 12.36 12.82
N GLU A 413 -6.45 11.13 12.33
CA GLU A 413 -5.30 10.22 12.21
C GLU A 413 -4.20 10.83 11.32
N VAL A 414 -4.58 11.51 10.23
CA VAL A 414 -3.64 12.22 9.34
C VAL A 414 -3.01 13.43 10.06
N LYS A 415 -3.78 14.17 10.88
CA LYS A 415 -3.25 15.28 11.69
C LYS A 415 -2.28 14.77 12.76
N GLU A 416 -2.62 13.71 13.47
CA GLU A 416 -1.75 13.08 14.47
C GLU A 416 -0.47 12.54 13.85
N LYS A 417 -0.56 11.84 12.71
CA LYS A 417 0.62 11.39 11.96
C LYS A 417 1.49 12.55 11.50
N LYS A 418 0.89 13.64 11.04
CA LYS A 418 1.63 14.85 10.64
C LYS A 418 2.34 15.49 11.84
N LYS A 419 1.67 15.56 13.00
CA LYS A 419 2.26 16.05 14.25
C LYS A 419 3.41 15.16 14.71
N PHE A 420 3.24 13.85 14.69
CA PHE A 420 4.28 12.87 15.01
C PHE A 420 5.49 13.00 14.09
N CYS A 421 5.28 13.02 12.76
CA CYS A 421 6.38 13.17 11.80
C CYS A 421 7.13 14.50 12.00
N LYS A 422 6.41 15.58 12.30
CA LYS A 422 7.03 16.88 12.59
C LYS A 422 7.93 16.81 13.83
N MET A 423 7.42 16.26 14.94
CA MET A 423 8.20 16.08 16.17
C MET A 423 9.41 15.18 15.95
N TYR A 424 9.24 14.06 15.25
CA TYR A 424 10.34 13.14 14.96
C TYR A 424 11.45 13.77 14.11
N ILE A 425 11.09 14.58 13.10
CA ILE A 425 12.06 15.31 12.30
C ILE A 425 12.76 16.38 13.15
N GLU A 426 12.04 17.10 14.01
CA GLU A 426 12.62 18.09 14.93
C GLU A 426 13.63 17.45 15.88
N ASP A 427 13.32 16.28 16.45
CA ASP A 427 14.24 15.52 17.31
C ASP A 427 15.47 15.03 16.56
N LEU A 428 15.31 14.49 15.35
CA LEU A 428 16.45 14.07 14.52
C LEU A 428 17.36 15.24 14.13
N VAL A 429 16.78 16.40 13.79
CA VAL A 429 17.56 17.60 13.48
C VAL A 429 18.30 18.07 14.72
N LYS A 430 17.65 18.06 15.88
CA LYS A 430 18.29 18.42 17.15
C LYS A 430 19.47 17.49 17.46
N GLU A 431 19.28 16.18 17.35
CA GLU A 431 20.34 15.20 17.57
C GLU A 431 21.51 15.40 16.59
N ALA A 432 21.22 15.60 15.30
CA ALA A 432 22.24 15.89 14.30
C ALA A 432 23.01 17.19 14.60
N THR A 433 22.32 18.24 15.07
CA THR A 433 22.98 19.49 15.47
C THR A 433 23.87 19.31 16.68
N GLU A 434 23.45 18.55 17.69
CA GLU A 434 24.26 18.23 18.87
C GLU A 434 25.50 17.41 18.50
N ILE A 435 25.35 16.43 17.60
CA ILE A 435 26.48 15.65 17.07
C ILE A 435 27.45 16.57 16.33
N ASN A 436 26.95 17.47 15.48
CA ASN A 436 27.81 18.40 14.75
C ASN A 436 28.56 19.35 15.70
N MET A 437 27.89 19.91 16.72
CA MET A 437 28.53 20.75 17.73
C MET A 437 29.62 20.00 18.50
N LYS A 438 29.37 18.74 18.90
CA LYS A 438 30.38 17.89 19.56
C LYS A 438 31.57 17.63 18.64
N ASN A 439 31.33 17.38 17.35
CA ASN A 439 32.38 17.15 16.37
C ASN A 439 33.23 18.42 16.14
N GLU A 440 32.60 19.58 16.01
CA GLU A 440 33.34 20.86 15.92
C GLU A 440 34.17 21.15 17.17
N ALA A 441 33.64 20.88 18.36
CA ALA A 441 34.39 21.00 19.61
C ALA A 441 35.58 20.02 19.64
N LEU A 442 35.36 18.77 19.22
CA LEU A 442 36.41 17.77 19.12
C LEU A 442 37.50 18.21 18.13
N GLN A 443 37.15 18.72 16.95
CA GLN A 443 38.12 19.21 15.97
C GLN A 443 38.98 20.36 16.51
N LYS A 444 38.42 21.22 17.37
CA LYS A 444 39.18 22.29 18.06
C LYS A 444 40.13 21.73 19.11
N LEU A 445 39.73 20.69 19.83
CA LEU A 445 40.51 20.09 20.93
C LEU A 445 41.50 19.01 20.45
N TRP A 446 41.25 18.39 19.30
CA TRP A 446 41.98 17.25 18.76
C TRP A 446 43.48 17.50 18.60
N PRO A 447 43.95 18.65 18.06
CA PRO A 447 45.38 18.91 17.93
C PRO A 447 46.09 18.93 19.29
N GLN A 448 45.47 19.55 20.31
CA GLN A 448 46.04 19.62 21.66
C GLN A 448 46.05 18.23 22.33
N MET A 449 44.94 17.50 22.26
CA MET A 449 44.86 16.14 22.78
C MET A 449 45.87 15.19 22.11
N PHE A 450 46.07 15.32 20.80
CA PHE A 450 47.05 14.53 20.07
C PHE A 450 48.49 14.87 20.51
N ILE A 451 48.79 16.16 20.68
CA ILE A 451 50.09 16.61 21.20
C ILE A 451 50.34 16.05 22.61
N GLU A 452 49.34 16.09 23.49
CA GLU A 452 49.43 15.53 24.84
C GLU A 452 49.62 14.01 24.82
N LEU A 453 48.84 13.27 24.02
CA LEU A 453 49.01 11.83 23.84
C LEU A 453 50.41 11.45 23.35
N VAL A 454 50.93 12.16 22.34
CA VAL A 454 52.28 11.92 21.82
C VAL A 454 53.33 12.28 22.87
N ARG A 455 53.16 13.41 23.59
CA ARG A 455 54.06 13.83 24.65
C ARG A 455 54.10 12.78 25.77
N ASP A 456 52.96 12.32 26.24
CA ASP A 456 52.83 11.35 27.32
C ASP A 456 53.44 10.01 26.91
N ALA A 457 53.11 9.51 25.71
CA ALA A 457 53.74 8.31 25.15
C ALA A 457 55.27 8.44 25.05
N VAL A 458 55.78 9.60 24.61
CA VAL A 458 57.23 9.85 24.54
C VAL A 458 57.87 9.92 25.93
N ILE A 459 57.20 10.55 26.91
CA ILE A 459 57.67 10.62 28.30
C ILE A 459 57.71 9.22 28.94
N GLU A 460 56.68 8.41 28.71
CA GLU A 460 56.60 7.02 29.15
C GLU A 460 57.73 6.17 28.57
N ILE A 461 57.98 6.29 27.26
CA ILE A 461 59.05 5.55 26.56
C ILE A 461 60.45 6.02 27.01
N ARG A 462 60.61 7.30 27.35
CA ARG A 462 61.90 7.88 27.79
C ARG A 462 62.43 7.23 29.08
N ASN A 463 61.57 6.68 29.93
CA ASN A 463 61.99 5.93 31.12
C ASN A 463 61.47 4.49 31.09
N LYS A 464 61.93 3.75 30.07
CA LYS A 464 61.55 2.35 29.75
C LYS A 464 61.52 1.41 30.97
N ASN A 465 62.44 1.59 31.92
CA ASN A 465 62.52 0.76 33.14
C ASN A 465 61.41 1.08 34.15
N SER A 466 61.04 2.36 34.31
CA SER A 466 59.94 2.77 35.19
C SER A 466 58.58 2.42 34.59
N TYR A 467 58.41 2.59 33.27
CA TYR A 467 57.19 2.20 32.56
C TYR A 467 56.90 0.70 32.66
N MET A 468 57.92 -0.13 32.45
CA MET A 468 57.80 -1.58 32.59
C MET A 468 57.40 -2.01 34.01
N LYS A 469 57.93 -1.34 35.04
CA LYS A 469 57.51 -1.58 36.44
C LYS A 469 56.06 -1.17 36.69
N LEU A 470 55.63 -0.02 36.17
CA LEU A 470 54.25 0.48 36.29
C LEU A 470 53.23 -0.42 35.58
N CYS A 471 53.51 -0.88 34.36
CA CYS A 471 52.64 -1.83 33.67
C CYS A 471 52.55 -3.17 34.40
N LEU A 472 53.67 -3.67 34.92
CA LEU A 472 53.66 -4.90 35.73
C LEU A 472 52.83 -4.73 37.00
N GLN A 473 52.92 -3.56 37.64
CA GLN A 473 52.16 -3.25 38.86
C GLN A 473 50.65 -3.13 38.59
N GLN A 474 50.25 -2.45 37.51
CA GLN A 474 48.85 -2.37 37.07
C GLN A 474 48.24 -3.73 36.71
N ILE A 475 49.04 -4.65 36.15
CA ILE A 475 48.58 -6.02 35.85
C ILE A 475 48.39 -6.84 37.14
N THR A 476 49.22 -6.62 38.17
CA THR A 476 49.03 -7.25 39.49
C THR A 476 47.86 -6.67 40.27
N ASP A 477 47.57 -5.37 40.15
CA ASP A 477 46.45 -4.71 40.84
C ASP A 477 45.07 -4.99 40.19
N GLN A 478 45.05 -5.53 38.95
CA GLN A 478 43.84 -5.94 38.24
C GLN A 478 43.45 -7.42 38.47
N LYS A 479 44.20 -8.16 39.29
CA LYS A 479 43.81 -9.48 39.83
C LYS A 479 43.32 -9.33 41.26
#